data_AF-A0A3B8RJQ5-F1
#
_entry.id   AF-A0A3B8RJQ5-F1
#
_cell.length_a   1.000
_cell.length_b   1.000
_cell.length_c   1.000
_cell.angle_alpha   90.00
_cell.angle_beta   90.00
_cell.angle_gamma   90.00
#
_symmetry.space_group_name_H-M   'P 1'
#
loop_
_entity.id
_entity.type
_entity.pdbx_description
1 polymer ?
#
loop_
_entity_poly.entity_id
_entity_poly.type
_entity_poly.pdbx_seq_one_letter_code
_entity_poly.pdbx_strand_id
1 'polypeptide(L)'
;MSLAEYGNRYLPHKEFLRLCKDLEINSFTSDMDERWLELLEKEKILFPSCRIIYPSSYLKIINDVKYNPSNPYYGKNTFYLCNRYVSIDNLESNLHNFWLNKNLFHILDKQKSKVSKYIRNPKQTKFYKWKNYRKYVGQIQGMENYESTAKHYYSYWQVYHFYEITKACTLYYIINVFDEEIRTELLQLKIPLKKIFSGSLPLKHNNIKEDFWGRTENFEALSFYVQTLKKYDFLISQSKVYKKNRLGILDEESTSKYYKRLKRLTKIIVKKYNLKPTETHDFLKFLCKKYDEYKNKKKDKLVEFIKKDIHHLILLMQYGFDLEFDYINKQLGRVVSDYGNTLDVIFPPMFAKERENILYTLGLFLSSKLSCCRYVNV
;
A
#
# COMPACT_ATOMS: atom_id res chain seq x y z
N MET A 1 -6.40 8.68 -12.58
CA MET A 1 -6.82 8.60 -11.16
C MET A 1 -5.56 8.48 -10.29
N SER A 2 -5.26 9.45 -9.42
CA SER A 2 -4.08 9.37 -8.56
C SER A 2 -4.40 8.54 -7.31
N LEU A 3 -3.93 7.29 -7.29
CA LEU A 3 -3.86 6.50 -6.06
C LEU A 3 -2.74 7.08 -5.20
N ALA A 4 -2.99 8.20 -4.53
CA ALA A 4 -1.99 8.97 -3.79
C ALA A 4 -1.20 8.10 -2.79
N GLU A 5 -1.85 7.08 -2.25
CA GLU A 5 -1.30 6.16 -1.25
C GLU A 5 -0.51 4.97 -1.81
N TYR A 6 -0.55 4.72 -3.13
CA TYR A 6 0.21 3.61 -3.73
C TYR A 6 1.71 3.78 -3.45
N GLY A 7 2.38 2.71 -3.01
CA GLY A 7 3.82 2.73 -2.72
C GLY A 7 4.19 3.29 -1.34
N ASN A 8 3.22 3.69 -0.53
CA ASN A 8 3.47 4.08 0.86
C ASN A 8 3.49 2.82 1.75
N ARG A 9 4.64 2.54 2.39
CA ARG A 9 4.79 1.35 3.25
C ARG A 9 4.21 1.50 4.65
N TYR A 10 3.96 2.73 5.06
CA TYR A 10 3.48 3.03 6.41
C TYR A 10 2.32 3.99 6.32
N LEU A 11 1.15 3.44 6.02
CA LEU A 11 -0.13 4.15 6.00
C LEU A 11 -0.77 4.05 7.38
N PRO A 12 -1.07 5.16 8.07
CA PRO A 12 -2.01 5.16 9.18
C PRO A 12 -3.28 4.38 8.81
N HIS A 13 -3.85 3.62 9.75
CA HIS A 13 -4.97 2.72 9.45
C HIS A 13 -6.15 3.40 8.75
N LYS A 14 -6.41 4.67 9.04
CA LYS A 14 -7.44 5.47 8.34
C LYS A 14 -7.11 5.71 6.86
N GLU A 15 -5.85 5.99 6.55
CA GLU A 15 -5.38 6.15 5.16
C GLU A 15 -5.37 4.80 4.43
N PHE A 16 -5.02 3.72 5.13
CA PHE A 16 -5.12 2.36 4.61
C PHE A 16 -6.56 1.98 4.26
N LEU A 17 -7.53 2.26 5.14
CA LEU A 17 -8.95 2.03 4.89
C LEU A 17 -9.48 2.92 3.77
N ARG A 18 -9.03 4.18 3.68
CA ARG A 18 -9.31 5.04 2.53
C ARG A 18 -8.82 4.43 1.22
N LEU A 19 -7.59 3.91 1.20
CA LEU A 19 -7.04 3.21 0.03
C LEU A 19 -7.88 1.96 -0.32
N CYS A 20 -8.31 1.17 0.67
CA CYS A 20 -9.20 0.02 0.44
C CYS A 20 -10.52 0.46 -0.21
N LYS A 21 -11.12 1.54 0.28
CA LYS A 21 -12.33 2.15 -0.27
C LYS A 21 -12.11 2.64 -1.70
N ASP A 22 -11.00 3.34 -1.96
CA ASP A 22 -10.65 3.84 -3.29
C ASP A 22 -10.54 2.68 -4.30
N LEU A 23 -10.02 1.53 -3.87
CA LEU A 23 -9.91 0.28 -4.63
C LEU A 23 -11.20 -0.55 -4.70
N GLU A 24 -12.32 -0.05 -4.16
CA GLU A 24 -13.61 -0.76 -4.14
C GLU A 24 -13.55 -2.13 -3.44
N ILE A 25 -12.69 -2.21 -2.42
CA ILE A 25 -12.65 -3.29 -1.45
C ILE A 25 -13.64 -2.91 -0.36
N ASN A 26 -14.92 -3.11 -0.64
CA ASN A 26 -16.00 -2.83 0.31
C ASN A 26 -15.87 -3.76 1.51
N SER A 27 -15.58 -3.25 2.70
CA SER A 27 -15.93 -3.94 3.94
C SER A 27 -17.33 -3.51 4.37
N PHE A 28 -17.56 -2.32 4.97
CA PHE A 28 -18.92 -1.89 5.36
C PHE A 28 -19.05 -0.35 5.45
N THR A 29 -18.53 0.26 6.52
CA THR A 29 -18.48 1.70 6.84
C THR A 29 -17.20 1.99 7.62
N SER A 30 -16.71 3.24 7.70
CA SER A 30 -15.40 3.54 8.33
C SER A 30 -15.23 2.96 9.74
N ASP A 31 -16.27 3.03 10.57
CA ASP A 31 -16.23 2.53 11.95
C ASP A 31 -16.28 0.99 12.01
N MET A 32 -17.01 0.37 11.09
CA MET A 32 -17.07 -1.09 10.98
C MET A 32 -15.76 -1.65 10.41
N ASP A 33 -15.10 -0.92 9.53
CA ASP A 33 -13.83 -1.27 8.91
C ASP A 33 -12.69 -1.22 9.94
N GLU A 34 -12.68 -0.23 10.84
CA GLU A 34 -11.73 -0.19 11.95
C GLU A 34 -11.93 -1.37 12.92
N ARG A 35 -13.18 -1.69 13.26
CA ARG A 35 -13.51 -2.87 14.08
C ARG A 35 -13.13 -4.18 13.38
N TRP A 36 -13.25 -4.23 12.05
CA TRP A 36 -12.85 -5.36 11.25
C TRP A 36 -11.33 -5.55 11.31
N LEU A 37 -10.53 -4.49 11.13
CA LEU A 37 -9.07 -4.56 11.31
C LEU A 37 -8.66 -5.00 12.73
N GLU A 38 -9.33 -4.49 13.78
CA GLU A 38 -9.09 -4.94 15.16
C GLU A 38 -9.40 -6.43 15.32
N LEU A 39 -10.49 -6.92 14.72
CA LEU A 39 -10.84 -8.34 14.75
C LEU A 39 -9.81 -9.20 14.01
N LEU A 40 -9.40 -8.80 12.82
CA LEU A 40 -8.38 -9.52 12.04
C LEU A 40 -7.05 -9.61 12.79
N GLU A 41 -6.67 -8.56 13.52
CA GLU A 41 -5.50 -8.58 14.40
C GLU A 41 -5.69 -9.57 15.56
N LYS A 42 -6.85 -9.51 16.24
CA LYS A 42 -7.19 -10.39 17.36
C LYS A 42 -7.15 -11.86 16.99
N GLU A 43 -7.66 -12.20 15.81
CA GLU A 43 -7.69 -13.56 15.27
C GLU A 43 -6.41 -13.93 14.52
N LYS A 44 -5.38 -13.07 14.54
CA LYS A 44 -4.05 -13.29 13.94
C LYS A 44 -4.05 -13.51 12.42
N ILE A 45 -5.01 -12.93 11.72
CA ILE A 45 -5.20 -13.05 10.27
C ILE A 45 -4.43 -11.92 9.54
N LEU A 46 -4.60 -10.68 9.99
CA LEU A 46 -3.95 -9.51 9.41
C LEU A 46 -3.46 -8.59 10.53
N PHE A 47 -2.19 -8.23 10.48
CA PHE A 47 -1.55 -7.35 11.46
C PHE A 47 -1.14 -6.03 10.81
N PRO A 48 -1.15 -4.91 11.54
CA PRO A 48 -0.40 -3.73 11.11
C PRO A 48 1.08 -4.08 10.95
N SER A 49 1.73 -3.58 9.90
CA SER A 49 3.17 -3.73 9.67
C SER A 49 4.00 -3.20 10.83
N CYS A 50 3.56 -2.10 11.45
CA CYS A 50 4.11 -1.61 12.71
C CYS A 50 3.09 -0.78 13.50
N ARG A 51 3.37 -0.57 14.78
CA ARG A 51 2.58 0.30 15.65
C ARG A 51 3.50 1.26 16.39
N ILE A 52 3.13 2.53 16.45
CA ILE A 52 3.80 3.49 17.33
C ILE A 52 2.97 3.66 18.59
N ILE A 53 3.60 3.52 19.76
CA ILE A 53 3.01 3.71 21.07
C ILE A 53 3.55 4.98 21.71
N TYR A 54 2.68 5.96 21.91
CA TYR A 54 2.96 7.23 22.56
C TYR A 54 2.75 7.10 24.08
N PRO A 55 3.68 7.60 24.91
CA PRO A 55 3.40 7.76 26.32
C PRO A 55 2.19 8.68 26.53
N SER A 56 1.23 8.30 27.38
CA SER A 56 0.06 9.13 27.68
C SER A 56 0.45 10.50 28.24
N SER A 57 1.52 10.56 29.02
CA SER A 57 2.10 11.79 29.54
C SER A 57 2.71 12.69 28.47
N TYR A 58 3.21 12.13 27.35
CA TYR A 58 3.62 12.92 26.18
C TYR A 58 2.39 13.51 25.49
N LEU A 59 1.36 12.70 25.23
CA LEU A 59 0.14 13.17 24.57
C LEU A 59 -0.57 14.28 25.35
N LYS A 60 -0.58 14.20 26.69
CA LYS A 60 -1.10 15.28 27.56
C LYS A 60 -0.40 16.62 27.30
N ILE A 61 0.94 16.61 27.21
CA ILE A 61 1.74 17.81 26.94
C ILE A 61 1.41 18.36 25.56
N ILE A 62 1.39 17.51 24.52
CA ILE A 62 1.11 17.96 23.15
C ILE A 62 -0.33 18.47 23.01
N ASN A 63 -1.30 17.81 23.65
CA ASN A 63 -2.69 18.27 23.68
C ASN A 63 -2.79 19.64 24.36
N ASP A 64 -2.13 19.84 25.50
CA ASP A 64 -2.15 21.12 26.22
C ASP A 64 -1.49 22.25 25.41
N VAL A 65 -0.34 22.00 24.77
CA VAL A 65 0.32 22.95 23.86
C VAL A 65 -0.58 23.35 22.69
N LYS A 66 -1.29 22.38 22.10
CA LYS A 66 -2.13 22.59 20.92
C LYS A 66 -3.41 23.38 21.22
N TYR A 67 -4.06 23.08 22.34
CA TYR A 67 -5.39 23.62 22.66
C TYR A 67 -5.39 24.74 23.69
N ASN A 68 -4.29 24.93 24.44
CA ASN A 68 -4.10 26.04 25.36
C ASN A 68 -2.82 26.85 25.02
N PRO A 69 -2.66 27.33 23.77
CA PRO A 69 -1.43 28.00 23.32
C PRO A 69 -1.18 29.33 24.05
N SER A 70 -2.22 29.92 24.66
CA SER A 70 -2.14 31.15 25.47
C SER A 70 -1.59 30.94 26.88
N ASN A 71 -1.36 29.70 27.31
CA ASN A 71 -0.75 29.42 28.61
C ASN A 71 0.67 30.04 28.63
N PRO A 72 1.00 30.91 29.60
CA PRO A 72 2.30 31.59 29.68
C PRO A 72 3.50 30.63 29.68
N TYR A 73 3.31 29.40 30.16
CA TYR A 73 4.32 28.35 30.14
C TYR A 73 4.78 27.98 28.71
N TYR A 74 3.88 28.08 27.72
CA TYR A 74 4.13 27.77 26.30
C TYR A 74 4.56 28.98 25.46
N GLY A 75 4.85 30.12 26.09
CA GLY A 75 5.36 31.31 25.40
C GLY A 75 6.60 31.02 24.54
N LYS A 76 6.79 31.80 23.48
CA LYS A 76 7.71 31.57 22.34
C LYS A 76 9.15 31.16 22.69
N ASN A 77 9.63 31.39 23.92
CA ASN A 77 11.00 31.11 24.34
C ASN A 77 11.15 30.30 25.66
N THR A 78 10.06 29.82 26.28
CA THR A 78 10.13 29.19 27.62
C THR A 78 9.87 27.69 27.62
N PHE A 79 9.12 27.18 26.64
CA PHE A 79 8.77 25.78 26.60
C PHE A 79 9.89 24.93 25.99
N TYR A 80 10.41 24.01 26.80
CA TYR A 80 11.31 22.96 26.36
C TYR A 80 10.66 21.61 26.65
N LEU A 81 10.49 20.80 25.60
CA LEU A 81 10.02 19.44 25.76
C LEU A 81 11.04 18.63 26.58
N CYS A 82 10.58 18.02 27.68
CA CYS A 82 11.45 17.20 28.54
C CYS A 82 12.27 16.20 27.73
N ASN A 83 13.58 16.09 28.03
CA ASN A 83 14.54 15.24 27.32
C ASN A 83 14.07 13.80 27.08
N ARG A 84 13.25 13.24 27.99
CA ARG A 84 12.69 11.88 27.84
C ARG A 84 11.77 11.73 26.61
N TYR A 85 11.14 12.81 26.16
CA TYR A 85 10.20 12.84 25.03
C TYR A 85 10.81 13.33 23.72
N VAL A 86 11.99 13.96 23.74
CA VAL A 86 12.68 14.43 22.52
C VAL A 86 12.80 13.33 21.45
N SER A 87 12.99 12.08 21.87
CA SER A 87 13.03 10.93 20.96
C SER A 87 11.69 10.66 20.24
N ILE A 88 10.54 10.70 20.94
CA ILE A 88 9.24 10.46 20.30
C ILE A 88 8.82 11.67 19.44
N ASP A 89 9.20 12.87 19.87
CA ASP A 89 8.92 14.10 19.14
C ASP A 89 9.70 14.18 17.81
N ASN A 90 10.99 13.82 17.86
CA ASN A 90 11.80 13.63 16.67
C ASN A 90 11.23 12.53 15.75
N LEU A 91 10.64 11.46 16.29
CA LEU A 91 9.98 10.44 15.47
C LEU A 91 8.82 11.06 14.67
N GLU A 92 7.93 11.80 15.33
CA GLU A 92 6.81 12.50 14.68
C GLU A 92 7.27 13.47 13.60
N SER A 93 8.26 14.31 13.91
CA SER A 93 8.81 15.26 12.95
C SER A 93 9.45 14.56 11.74
N ASN A 94 10.12 13.42 11.95
CA ASN A 94 10.69 12.65 10.85
C ASN A 94 9.64 11.92 10.01
N LEU A 95 8.52 11.50 10.60
CA LEU A 95 7.39 10.92 9.86
C LEU A 95 6.74 11.99 8.96
N HIS A 96 6.47 13.17 9.52
CA HIS A 96 5.88 14.28 8.77
C HIS A 96 6.79 14.78 7.64
N ASN A 97 8.09 14.92 7.94
CA ASN A 97 9.08 15.45 7.00
C ASN A 97 9.77 14.36 6.17
N PHE A 98 9.28 13.12 6.17
CA PHE A 98 9.95 12.01 5.49
C PHE A 98 10.23 12.35 4.03
N TRP A 99 9.25 12.92 3.31
CA TRP A 99 9.38 13.32 1.91
C TRP A 99 10.35 14.47 1.67
N LEU A 100 10.54 15.37 2.65
CA LEU A 100 11.47 16.50 2.53
C LEU A 100 12.91 16.14 2.93
N ASN A 101 13.09 15.10 3.76
CA ASN A 101 14.41 14.67 4.23
C ASN A 101 15.25 14.04 3.09
N LYS A 102 16.57 14.15 3.12
CA LYS A 102 17.48 13.47 2.17
C LYS A 102 17.59 11.96 2.41
N ASN A 103 17.11 11.46 3.55
CA ASN A 103 17.08 10.04 3.85
C ASN A 103 16.17 9.27 2.87
N LEU A 104 16.72 8.24 2.22
CA LEU A 104 15.96 7.39 1.30
C LEU A 104 15.07 6.37 2.04
N PHE A 105 15.51 5.92 3.21
CA PHE A 105 14.82 4.89 3.97
C PHE A 105 13.96 5.49 5.07
N HIS A 106 12.79 4.89 5.29
CA HIS A 106 11.84 5.36 6.28
C HIS A 106 12.39 5.21 7.70
N ILE A 107 11.97 6.08 8.62
CA ILE A 107 12.41 5.99 10.02
C ILE A 107 11.94 4.69 10.70
N LEU A 108 10.77 4.18 10.30
CA LEU A 108 10.20 2.93 10.82
C LEU A 108 10.92 1.67 10.31
N ASP A 109 11.80 1.79 9.31
CA ASP A 109 12.69 0.70 8.88
C ASP A 109 13.94 0.56 9.76
N LYS A 110 14.23 1.54 10.63
CA LYS A 110 15.47 1.59 11.41
C LYS A 110 15.35 0.78 12.70
N GLN A 111 15.86 -0.46 12.67
CA GLN A 111 15.83 -1.38 13.82
C GLN A 111 16.62 -0.90 15.05
N LYS A 112 17.71 -0.16 14.86
CA LYS A 112 18.59 0.31 15.96
C LYS A 112 18.53 1.83 16.09
N SER A 113 17.60 2.35 16.89
CA SER A 113 17.45 3.78 17.13
C SER A 113 16.84 4.05 18.51
N LYS A 114 17.09 5.24 19.11
CA LYS A 114 16.45 5.64 20.39
C LYS A 114 14.92 5.65 20.33
N VAL A 115 14.34 5.65 19.12
CA VAL A 115 12.89 5.64 18.88
C VAL A 115 12.29 4.23 18.84
N SER A 116 13.12 3.18 18.73
CA SER A 116 12.66 1.79 18.66
C SER A 116 11.83 1.37 19.88
N LYS A 117 12.06 1.98 21.06
CA LYS A 117 11.25 1.73 22.26
C LYS A 117 9.76 2.08 22.11
N TYR A 118 9.43 2.97 21.18
CA TYR A 118 8.06 3.38 20.88
C TYR A 118 7.45 2.59 19.71
N ILE A 119 8.28 1.94 18.91
CA ILE A 119 7.84 1.17 17.75
C ILE A 119 7.67 -0.28 18.18
N ARG A 120 6.48 -0.83 17.97
CA ARG A 120 6.14 -2.22 18.27
C ARG A 120 5.85 -2.94 16.97
N ASN A 121 6.28 -4.20 16.89
CA ASN A 121 5.83 -5.14 15.88
C ASN A 121 4.58 -5.86 16.42
N PRO A 122 3.37 -5.58 15.92
CA PRO A 122 2.14 -6.19 16.43
C PRO A 122 2.16 -7.72 16.38
N LYS A 123 2.88 -8.32 15.41
CA LYS A 123 3.02 -9.78 15.27
C LYS A 123 3.71 -10.44 16.47
N GLN A 124 4.64 -9.73 17.11
CA GLN A 124 5.45 -10.24 18.22
C GLN A 124 4.87 -9.87 19.60
N THR A 125 3.77 -9.11 19.63
CA THR A 125 3.18 -8.62 20.88
C THR A 125 1.83 -9.26 21.15
N LYS A 126 1.46 -9.38 22.43
CA LYS A 126 0.11 -9.79 22.81
C LYS A 126 -0.91 -8.79 22.27
N PHE A 127 -2.00 -9.31 21.70
CA PHE A 127 -3.12 -8.48 21.24
C PHE A 127 -3.65 -7.58 22.38
N TYR A 128 -3.91 -6.32 22.05
CA TYR A 128 -4.50 -5.33 22.95
C TYR A 128 -5.66 -4.65 22.24
N LYS A 129 -6.84 -4.67 22.86
CA LYS A 129 -8.04 -4.06 22.27
C LYS A 129 -7.79 -2.58 21.98
N TRP A 130 -8.15 -2.13 20.79
CA TRP A 130 -7.82 -0.79 20.31
C TRP A 130 -8.43 0.29 21.20
N LYS A 131 -9.66 0.06 21.70
CA LYS A 131 -10.31 0.96 22.66
C LYS A 131 -9.49 1.21 23.93
N ASN A 132 -8.66 0.25 24.35
CA ASN A 132 -7.87 0.37 25.57
C ASN A 132 -6.64 1.29 25.39
N TYR A 133 -6.26 1.60 24.14
CA TYR A 133 -5.28 2.64 23.84
C TYR A 133 -5.84 4.04 24.03
N ARG A 134 -7.17 4.24 24.09
CA ARG A 134 -7.75 5.55 24.40
C ARG A 134 -7.46 5.92 25.85
N LYS A 135 -6.77 7.04 26.04
CA LYS A 135 -6.43 7.59 27.35
C LYS A 135 -6.88 9.06 27.40
N TYR A 136 -7.28 9.48 28.59
CA TYR A 136 -7.55 10.88 28.87
C TYR A 136 -6.28 11.73 28.68
N VAL A 137 -6.35 12.77 27.85
CA VAL A 137 -5.23 13.66 27.52
C VAL A 137 -5.43 15.11 27.96
N GLY A 138 -6.57 15.45 28.53
CA GLY A 138 -6.87 16.80 29.02
C GLY A 138 -8.30 17.20 28.72
N GLN A 139 -8.61 18.48 28.83
CA GLN A 139 -9.91 19.05 28.45
C GLN A 139 -9.76 19.98 27.26
N ILE A 140 -10.76 20.00 26.38
CA ILE A 140 -10.92 20.97 25.29
C ILE A 140 -12.27 21.63 25.50
N GLN A 141 -12.30 22.94 25.69
CA GLN A 141 -13.55 23.71 25.92
C GLN A 141 -14.42 23.12 27.04
N GLY A 142 -13.79 22.68 28.15
CA GLY A 142 -14.46 22.09 29.30
C GLY A 142 -14.89 20.62 29.14
N MET A 143 -14.74 20.03 27.94
CA MET A 143 -15.04 18.62 27.70
C MET A 143 -13.79 17.75 27.81
N GLU A 144 -13.91 16.57 28.41
CA GLU A 144 -12.82 15.61 28.47
C GLU A 144 -12.40 15.14 27.08
N ASN A 145 -11.11 15.25 26.76
CA ASN A 145 -10.54 14.76 25.52
C ASN A 145 -9.79 13.44 25.73
N TYR A 146 -10.07 12.47 24.85
CA TYR A 146 -9.46 11.14 24.87
C TYR A 146 -8.77 10.85 23.54
N GLU A 147 -7.48 10.58 23.59
CA GLU A 147 -6.69 10.23 22.40
C GLU A 147 -6.16 8.79 22.49
N SER A 148 -6.00 8.16 21.33
CA SER A 148 -5.35 6.85 21.25
C SER A 148 -3.85 7.02 21.46
N THR A 149 -3.29 6.27 22.40
CA THR A 149 -1.83 6.15 22.56
C THR A 149 -1.18 5.30 21.48
N ALA A 150 -1.95 4.69 20.58
CA ALA A 150 -1.42 3.87 19.49
C ALA A 150 -1.78 4.44 18.11
N LYS A 151 -0.79 4.51 17.23
CA LYS A 151 -0.98 4.67 15.77
C LYS A 151 -0.61 3.37 15.07
N HIS A 152 -1.55 2.83 14.29
CA HIS A 152 -1.43 1.56 13.59
C HIS A 152 -1.08 1.84 12.13
N TYR A 153 -0.02 1.20 11.62
CA TYR A 153 0.44 1.41 10.25
C TYR A 153 0.37 0.13 9.44
N TYR A 154 -0.20 0.23 8.26
CA TYR A 154 -0.30 -0.85 7.27
C TYR A 154 0.50 -0.47 6.01
N SER A 155 1.03 -1.47 5.32
CA SER A 155 1.68 -1.29 4.02
C SER A 155 0.61 -1.27 2.91
N TYR A 156 0.82 -0.47 1.85
CA TYR A 156 -0.14 -0.39 0.74
C TYR A 156 -0.49 -1.75 0.12
N TRP A 157 0.45 -2.70 0.09
CA TRP A 157 0.23 -4.02 -0.50
C TRP A 157 -0.74 -4.88 0.33
N GLN A 158 -0.93 -4.59 1.63
CA GLN A 158 -1.83 -5.36 2.49
C GLN A 158 -3.30 -5.25 2.09
N VAL A 159 -3.65 -4.33 1.18
CA VAL A 159 -4.98 -4.24 0.58
C VAL A 159 -5.35 -5.52 -0.18
N TYR A 160 -4.37 -6.23 -0.75
CA TYR A 160 -4.64 -7.49 -1.43
C TYR A 160 -5.08 -8.59 -0.46
N HIS A 161 -4.38 -8.70 0.68
CA HIS A 161 -4.79 -9.62 1.74
C HIS A 161 -6.16 -9.21 2.30
N PHE A 162 -6.36 -7.92 2.55
CA PHE A 162 -7.64 -7.41 3.03
C PHE A 162 -8.79 -7.74 2.08
N TYR A 163 -8.59 -7.60 0.77
CA TYR A 163 -9.56 -7.98 -0.26
C TYR A 163 -9.90 -9.47 -0.22
N GLU A 164 -8.90 -10.35 -0.25
CA GLU A 164 -9.16 -11.80 -0.25
C GLU A 164 -9.81 -12.28 1.04
N ILE A 165 -9.37 -11.76 2.19
CA ILE A 165 -9.97 -12.07 3.50
C ILE A 165 -11.43 -11.64 3.51
N THR A 166 -11.72 -10.41 3.07
CA THR A 166 -13.08 -9.87 3.04
C THR A 166 -13.95 -10.67 2.09
N LYS A 167 -13.45 -10.98 0.88
CA LYS A 167 -14.15 -11.83 -0.09
C LYS A 167 -14.49 -13.21 0.49
N ALA A 168 -13.52 -13.88 1.11
CA ALA A 168 -13.72 -15.20 1.71
C ALA A 168 -14.80 -15.17 2.81
N CYS A 169 -14.79 -14.12 3.64
CA CYS A 169 -15.78 -13.93 4.69
C CYS A 169 -17.18 -13.60 4.13
N THR A 170 -17.28 -12.78 3.09
CA THR A 170 -18.57 -12.43 2.46
C THR A 170 -19.22 -13.63 1.76
N LEU A 171 -18.43 -14.46 1.07
CA LEU A 171 -18.94 -15.72 0.49
C LEU A 171 -19.48 -16.67 1.56
N TYR A 172 -18.78 -16.79 2.68
CA TYR A 172 -19.25 -17.58 3.81
C TYR A 172 -20.52 -17.00 4.45
N TYR A 173 -20.61 -15.68 4.59
CA TYR A 173 -21.79 -14.99 5.09
C TYR A 173 -23.01 -15.23 4.18
N ILE A 174 -22.85 -15.13 2.86
CA ILE A 174 -23.91 -15.42 1.89
C ILE A 174 -24.35 -16.89 2.01
N ILE A 175 -23.43 -17.85 2.05
CA ILE A 175 -23.78 -19.27 2.09
C ILE A 175 -24.52 -19.67 3.40
N ASN A 176 -24.27 -18.99 4.52
CA ASN A 176 -24.85 -19.36 5.82
C ASN A 176 -26.00 -18.46 6.31
N VAL A 177 -26.27 -17.31 5.67
CA VAL A 177 -27.29 -16.33 6.12
C VAL A 177 -28.51 -16.28 5.20
N PHE A 178 -28.47 -16.88 4.02
CA PHE A 178 -29.65 -17.00 3.13
C PHE A 178 -30.58 -18.16 3.51
N ASP A 179 -30.78 -18.39 4.81
CA ASP A 179 -31.99 -19.05 5.33
C ASP A 179 -32.77 -17.98 6.10
N GLU A 180 -33.83 -17.47 5.48
CA GLU A 180 -34.37 -16.11 5.68
C GLU A 180 -34.97 -15.84 7.06
N GLU A 181 -35.44 -16.85 7.80
CA GLU A 181 -36.20 -16.64 9.03
C GLU A 181 -35.34 -16.19 10.23
N ILE A 182 -34.04 -16.49 10.24
CA ILE A 182 -33.16 -16.23 11.41
C ILE A 182 -32.45 -14.87 11.31
N ARG A 183 -32.48 -14.22 10.13
CA ARG A 183 -31.82 -12.93 9.85
C ARG A 183 -32.30 -11.79 10.77
N THR A 184 -33.55 -11.84 11.21
CA THR A 184 -34.18 -10.77 11.99
C THR A 184 -33.86 -10.89 13.50
N GLU A 185 -33.65 -12.10 14.01
CA GLU A 185 -33.23 -12.35 15.40
C GLU A 185 -31.73 -12.12 15.63
N LEU A 186 -30.88 -12.40 14.63
CA LEU A 186 -29.42 -12.23 14.74
C LEU A 186 -28.97 -10.76 14.79
N LEU A 187 -29.74 -9.83 14.21
CA LEU A 187 -29.47 -8.39 14.30
C LEU A 187 -29.71 -7.83 15.70
N GLN A 188 -30.43 -8.56 16.57
CA GLN A 188 -30.66 -8.19 17.96
C GLN A 188 -29.72 -8.91 18.95
N LEU A 189 -29.20 -10.07 18.58
CA LEU A 189 -28.35 -10.90 19.45
C LEU A 189 -26.87 -10.65 19.14
N LYS A 190 -26.13 -10.07 20.10
CA LYS A 190 -24.67 -9.82 20.08
C LYS A 190 -23.84 -11.10 19.89
N ILE A 191 -23.84 -11.70 18.71
CA ILE A 191 -23.25 -13.02 18.53
C ILE A 191 -21.74 -12.92 18.33
N PRO A 192 -20.94 -13.68 19.10
CA PRO A 192 -19.50 -13.69 18.95
C PRO A 192 -19.11 -14.37 17.63
N LEU A 193 -18.45 -13.60 16.77
CA LEU A 193 -17.88 -13.98 15.46
C LEU A 193 -17.14 -15.32 15.41
N LYS A 194 -16.69 -15.87 16.56
CA LYS A 194 -16.17 -17.24 16.66
C LYS A 194 -17.10 -18.29 16.04
N LYS A 195 -18.43 -18.08 16.06
CA LYS A 195 -19.38 -19.01 15.44
C LYS A 195 -19.44 -18.92 13.90
N ILE A 196 -19.21 -17.74 13.34
CA ILE A 196 -19.09 -17.53 11.88
C ILE A 196 -17.83 -18.22 11.35
N PHE A 197 -16.81 -18.44 12.18
CA PHE A 197 -15.62 -19.20 11.78
C PHE A 197 -15.63 -20.67 12.23
N SER A 198 -16.65 -21.12 12.99
CA SER A 198 -16.70 -22.49 13.53
C SER A 198 -17.57 -23.46 12.73
N GLY A 199 -18.48 -22.96 11.88
CA GLY A 199 -19.33 -23.80 11.03
C GLY A 199 -18.62 -24.16 9.72
N SER A 200 -17.71 -25.14 9.76
CA SER A 200 -17.17 -25.82 8.57
C SER A 200 -16.69 -24.93 7.40
N LEU A 201 -15.64 -24.14 7.65
CA LEU A 201 -14.55 -24.14 6.68
C LEU A 201 -13.64 -25.33 7.06
N PRO A 202 -13.15 -26.15 6.12
CA PRO A 202 -11.96 -26.97 6.35
C PRO A 202 -10.72 -26.06 6.41
N LEU A 203 -10.82 -24.93 7.10
CA LEU A 203 -9.70 -24.26 7.68
C LEU A 203 -9.36 -25.02 8.96
N LYS A 204 -8.82 -26.25 8.79
CA LYS A 204 -7.84 -26.77 9.75
C LYS A 204 -6.65 -25.79 9.71
N HIS A 205 -6.83 -24.61 10.30
CA HIS A 205 -5.86 -23.52 10.35
C HIS A 205 -4.80 -23.82 11.41
N ASN A 206 -4.14 -24.96 11.30
CA ASN A 206 -2.92 -25.19 12.07
C ASN A 206 -1.74 -24.40 11.47
N ASN A 207 -1.84 -23.89 10.22
CA ASN A 207 -0.70 -23.32 9.49
C ASN A 207 -0.88 -21.96 8.79
N ILE A 208 -2.05 -21.28 8.81
CA ILE A 208 -2.12 -19.89 8.29
C ILE A 208 -1.76 -18.93 9.43
N LYS A 209 -0.49 -18.96 9.80
CA LYS A 209 0.09 -17.93 10.66
C LYS A 209 0.58 -16.82 9.75
N GLU A 210 -0.11 -15.68 9.78
CA GLU A 210 0.50 -14.36 9.51
C GLU A 210 0.81 -13.98 8.06
N ASP A 211 0.67 -14.91 7.10
CA ASP A 211 0.95 -14.71 5.68
C ASP A 211 -0.10 -15.41 4.80
N PHE A 212 -1.19 -14.71 4.49
CA PHE A 212 -2.36 -15.27 3.78
C PHE A 212 -1.98 -15.97 2.47
N TRP A 213 -0.90 -15.51 1.81
CA TRP A 213 -0.40 -16.10 0.56
C TRP A 213 1.00 -16.71 0.66
N GLY A 214 1.64 -16.72 1.84
CA GLY A 214 3.02 -17.21 2.00
C GLY A 214 4.06 -16.37 1.23
N ARG A 215 3.78 -15.08 0.97
CA ARG A 215 4.60 -14.18 0.13
C ARG A 215 4.84 -12.81 0.76
N THR A 216 4.64 -12.68 2.07
CA THR A 216 4.79 -11.41 2.78
C THR A 216 6.19 -10.82 2.61
N GLU A 217 7.25 -11.63 2.66
CA GLU A 217 8.62 -11.15 2.45
C GLU A 217 8.85 -10.57 1.05
N ASN A 218 8.26 -11.19 0.02
CA ASN A 218 8.33 -10.68 -1.35
C ASN A 218 7.61 -9.33 -1.48
N PHE A 219 6.43 -9.18 -0.87
CA PHE A 219 5.71 -7.91 -0.82
C PHE A 219 6.45 -6.85 -0.01
N GLU A 220 7.09 -7.22 1.09
CA GLU A 220 7.92 -6.31 1.89
C GLU A 220 9.12 -5.81 1.09
N ALA A 221 9.80 -6.69 0.33
CA ALA A 221 10.89 -6.31 -0.54
C ALA A 221 10.45 -5.39 -1.70
N LEU A 222 9.37 -5.75 -2.39
CA LEU A 222 8.82 -4.94 -3.48
C LEU A 222 8.36 -3.57 -2.98
N SER A 223 7.63 -3.54 -1.86
CA SER A 223 7.16 -2.28 -1.28
C SER A 223 8.32 -1.39 -0.83
N PHE A 224 9.40 -1.97 -0.27
CA PHE A 224 10.65 -1.26 0.05
C PHE A 224 11.26 -0.61 -1.18
N TYR A 225 11.30 -1.35 -2.30
CA TYR A 225 11.75 -0.83 -3.57
C TYR A 225 10.86 0.31 -4.09
N VAL A 226 9.54 0.13 -4.12
CA VAL A 226 8.59 1.16 -4.59
C VAL A 226 8.72 2.44 -3.77
N GLN A 227 8.78 2.37 -2.44
CA GLN A 227 8.96 3.55 -1.60
C GLN A 227 10.29 4.24 -1.88
N THR A 228 11.37 3.46 -2.01
CA THR A 228 12.72 4.00 -2.27
C THR A 228 12.76 4.72 -3.62
N LEU A 229 12.13 4.15 -4.66
CA LEU A 229 12.03 4.73 -5.99
C LEU A 229 11.23 6.04 -5.94
N LYS A 230 10.00 6.02 -5.41
CA LYS A 230 9.17 7.23 -5.25
C LYS A 230 9.92 8.33 -4.50
N LYS A 231 10.64 7.96 -3.44
CA LYS A 231 11.41 8.90 -2.64
C LYS A 231 12.58 9.50 -3.43
N TYR A 232 13.27 8.68 -4.20
CA TYR A 232 14.37 9.12 -5.04
C TYR A 232 13.88 10.06 -6.15
N ASP A 233 12.79 9.70 -6.83
CA ASP A 233 12.15 10.53 -7.86
C ASP A 233 11.67 11.87 -7.30
N PHE A 234 11.09 11.87 -6.09
CA PHE A 234 10.73 13.11 -5.40
C PHE A 234 11.96 14.00 -5.15
N LEU A 235 13.07 13.45 -4.67
CA LEU A 235 14.28 14.24 -4.42
C LEU A 235 14.87 14.83 -5.71
N ILE A 236 14.76 14.11 -6.82
CA ILE A 236 15.22 14.58 -8.13
C ILE A 236 14.33 15.67 -8.68
N SER A 237 13.00 15.54 -8.58
CA SER A 237 12.07 16.58 -9.02
C SER A 237 12.24 17.88 -8.22
N GLN A 238 12.72 17.79 -6.98
CA GLN A 238 13.09 18.96 -6.17
C GLN A 238 14.46 19.55 -6.50
N SER A 239 15.30 18.84 -7.26
CA SER A 239 16.65 19.28 -7.60
C SER A 239 16.65 20.48 -8.55
N LYS A 240 17.68 21.33 -8.45
CA LYS A 240 17.85 22.50 -9.32
C LYS A 240 17.97 22.12 -10.80
N VAL A 241 18.49 20.93 -11.10
CA VAL A 241 18.67 20.41 -12.47
C VAL A 241 17.30 20.23 -13.15
N TYR A 242 16.35 19.60 -12.44
CA TYR A 242 15.00 19.38 -12.94
C TYR A 242 14.21 20.69 -13.04
N LYS A 243 14.38 21.61 -12.08
CA LYS A 243 13.72 22.93 -12.08
C LYS A 243 14.22 23.88 -13.18
N LYS A 244 15.43 23.68 -13.68
CA LYS A 244 16.01 24.50 -14.77
C LYS A 244 15.48 24.08 -16.15
N ASN A 245 15.17 22.79 -16.33
CA ASN A 245 14.51 22.30 -17.54
C ASN A 245 13.00 22.47 -17.41
N ARG A 246 12.43 23.48 -18.09
CA ARG A 246 10.98 23.77 -18.08
C ARG A 246 10.10 22.59 -18.54
N LEU A 247 10.69 21.62 -19.24
CA LEU A 247 10.03 20.40 -19.71
C LEU A 247 10.10 19.23 -18.70
N GLY A 248 10.86 19.35 -17.61
CA GLY A 248 11.05 18.25 -16.66
C GLY A 248 11.80 17.04 -17.25
N ILE A 249 12.59 17.24 -18.29
CA ILE A 249 13.38 16.16 -18.90
C ILE A 249 14.81 16.25 -18.37
N LEU A 250 15.39 15.12 -17.97
CA LEU A 250 16.81 15.05 -17.59
C LEU A 250 17.66 15.06 -18.87
N ASP A 251 18.78 15.79 -18.88
CA ASP A 251 19.78 15.63 -19.94
C ASP A 251 20.39 14.21 -19.92
N GLU A 252 21.09 13.81 -20.98
CA GLU A 252 21.65 12.46 -21.11
C GLU A 252 22.60 12.10 -19.95
N GLU A 253 23.41 13.05 -19.51
CA GLU A 253 24.36 12.84 -18.42
C GLU A 253 23.63 12.61 -17.08
N SER A 254 22.62 13.41 -16.79
CA SER A 254 21.78 13.30 -15.60
C SER A 254 20.92 12.04 -15.65
N THR A 255 20.47 11.64 -16.82
CA THR A 255 19.75 10.37 -17.07
C THR A 255 20.68 9.18 -16.80
N SER A 256 21.91 9.21 -17.29
CA SER A 256 22.93 8.19 -17.01
C SER A 256 23.23 8.10 -15.50
N LYS A 257 23.41 9.25 -14.84
CA LYS A 257 23.61 9.33 -13.37
C LYS A 257 22.41 8.79 -12.59
N TYR A 258 21.19 9.09 -13.05
CA TYR A 258 19.95 8.58 -12.49
C TYR A 258 19.92 7.05 -12.50
N TYR A 259 20.07 6.43 -13.67
CA TYR A 259 20.02 4.98 -13.81
C TYR A 259 21.16 4.27 -13.10
N LYS A 260 22.39 4.83 -13.12
CA LYS A 260 23.52 4.30 -12.34
C LYS A 260 23.21 4.26 -10.85
N ARG A 261 22.58 5.29 -10.31
CA ARG A 261 22.21 5.37 -8.90
C ARG A 261 21.02 4.46 -8.58
N LEU A 262 20.01 4.40 -9.44
CA LEU A 262 18.89 3.49 -9.30
C LEU A 262 19.38 2.03 -9.23
N LYS A 263 20.23 1.62 -10.17
CA LYS A 263 20.87 0.30 -10.20
C LYS A 263 21.60 -0.03 -8.89
N ARG A 264 22.39 0.92 -8.35
CA ARG A 264 23.06 0.75 -7.05
C ARG A 264 22.05 0.57 -5.90
N LEU A 265 20.98 1.36 -5.87
CA LEU A 265 19.93 1.24 -4.85
C LEU A 265 19.21 -0.10 -4.94
N THR A 266 18.85 -0.55 -6.14
CA THR A 266 18.20 -1.86 -6.35
C THR A 266 19.09 -3.00 -5.87
N LYS A 267 20.40 -2.96 -6.17
CA LYS A 267 21.35 -3.98 -5.69
C LYS A 267 21.47 -4.02 -4.16
N ILE A 268 21.39 -2.87 -3.48
CA ILE A 268 21.33 -2.82 -2.01
C ILE A 268 20.07 -3.51 -1.48
N ILE A 269 18.92 -3.32 -2.15
CA ILE A 269 17.64 -3.92 -1.75
C ILE A 269 17.66 -5.44 -1.97
N VAL A 270 18.16 -5.90 -3.12
CA VAL A 270 18.38 -7.33 -3.41
C VAL A 270 19.22 -7.96 -2.30
N LYS A 271 20.33 -7.32 -1.90
CA LYS A 271 21.17 -7.82 -0.81
C LYS A 271 20.47 -7.78 0.54
N LYS A 272 19.72 -6.72 0.85
CA LYS A 272 19.00 -6.55 2.13
C LYS A 272 17.96 -7.65 2.36
N TYR A 273 17.22 -8.02 1.32
CA TYR A 273 16.16 -9.02 1.39
C TYR A 273 16.60 -10.40 0.88
N ASN A 274 17.90 -10.58 0.57
CA ASN A 274 18.46 -11.80 0.01
C ASN A 274 17.67 -12.36 -1.19
N LEU A 275 17.24 -11.47 -2.09
CA LEU A 275 16.37 -11.84 -3.20
C LEU A 275 17.12 -12.70 -4.22
N LYS A 276 16.52 -13.82 -4.62
CA LYS A 276 17.03 -14.66 -5.70
C LYS A 276 16.25 -14.44 -7.00
N PRO A 277 16.90 -14.53 -8.18
CA PRO A 277 16.21 -14.36 -9.46
C PRO A 277 15.02 -15.30 -9.64
N THR A 278 15.16 -16.57 -9.27
CA THR A 278 14.11 -17.61 -9.40
C THR A 278 12.91 -17.31 -8.49
N GLU A 279 13.15 -17.06 -7.20
CA GLU A 279 12.09 -16.72 -6.24
C GLU A 279 11.35 -15.41 -6.63
N THR A 280 12.08 -14.45 -7.19
CA THR A 280 11.51 -13.18 -7.69
C THR A 280 10.65 -13.41 -8.92
N HIS A 281 11.07 -14.31 -9.82
CA HIS A 281 10.29 -14.70 -10.99
C HIS A 281 9.01 -15.45 -10.61
N ASP A 282 9.09 -16.36 -9.63
CA ASP A 282 7.91 -17.04 -9.07
C ASP A 282 6.92 -16.04 -8.45
N PHE A 283 7.43 -14.99 -7.81
CA PHE A 283 6.59 -13.91 -7.30
C PHE A 283 5.95 -13.09 -8.42
N LEU A 284 6.69 -12.80 -9.50
CA LEU A 284 6.13 -12.14 -10.69
C LEU A 284 5.00 -12.97 -11.31
N LYS A 285 5.21 -14.29 -11.46
CA LYS A 285 4.18 -15.23 -11.92
C LYS A 285 2.95 -15.20 -11.03
N PHE A 286 3.14 -15.17 -9.71
CA PHE A 286 2.04 -15.04 -8.76
C PHE A 286 1.24 -13.73 -8.96
N LEU A 287 1.92 -12.58 -9.07
CA LEU A 287 1.23 -11.30 -9.30
C LEU A 287 0.46 -11.28 -10.63
N CYS A 288 1.03 -11.86 -11.69
CA CYS A 288 0.36 -11.95 -12.99
C CYS A 288 -0.89 -12.85 -12.95
N LYS A 289 -0.87 -13.95 -12.19
CA LYS A 289 -2.08 -14.75 -11.94
C LYS A 289 -3.15 -13.93 -11.21
N LYS A 290 -2.75 -13.15 -10.21
CA LYS A 290 -3.68 -12.28 -9.47
C LYS A 290 -4.25 -11.16 -10.34
N TYR A 291 -3.45 -10.60 -11.24
CA TYR A 291 -3.92 -9.69 -12.28
C TYR A 291 -5.04 -10.32 -13.11
N ASP A 292 -4.84 -11.54 -13.62
CA ASP A 292 -5.84 -12.27 -14.40
C ASP A 292 -7.12 -12.53 -13.59
N GLU A 293 -6.97 -13.00 -12.35
CA GLU A 293 -8.09 -13.22 -11.44
C GLU A 293 -8.91 -11.96 -11.17
N TYR A 294 -8.26 -10.79 -11.00
CA TYR A 294 -8.95 -9.53 -10.76
C TYR A 294 -9.63 -9.02 -12.05
N LYS A 295 -8.99 -9.20 -13.20
CA LYS A 295 -9.56 -8.89 -14.52
C LYS A 295 -10.84 -9.71 -14.76
N ASN A 296 -10.79 -11.02 -14.53
CA ASN A 296 -11.93 -11.92 -14.68
C ASN A 296 -13.07 -11.59 -13.70
N LYS A 297 -12.76 -11.05 -12.52
CA LYS A 297 -13.74 -10.57 -11.52
C LYS A 297 -14.21 -9.12 -11.77
N LYS A 298 -13.81 -8.48 -12.88
CA LYS A 298 -14.12 -7.08 -13.22
C LYS A 298 -13.73 -6.09 -12.11
N LYS A 299 -12.57 -6.29 -11.49
CA LYS A 299 -12.02 -5.42 -10.44
C LYS A 299 -10.99 -4.44 -11.00
N ASP A 300 -11.43 -3.55 -11.88
CA ASP A 300 -10.57 -2.67 -12.70
C ASP A 300 -9.55 -1.88 -11.87
N LYS A 301 -9.95 -1.35 -10.71
CA LYS A 301 -9.04 -0.59 -9.84
C LYS A 301 -7.95 -1.46 -9.21
N LEU A 302 -8.28 -2.69 -8.80
CA LEU A 302 -7.30 -3.66 -8.30
C LEU A 302 -6.37 -4.15 -9.42
N VAL A 303 -6.90 -4.31 -10.64
CA VAL A 303 -6.12 -4.62 -11.85
C VAL A 303 -5.07 -3.54 -12.10
N GLU A 304 -5.45 -2.27 -12.07
CA GLU A 304 -4.51 -1.15 -12.23
C GLU A 304 -3.53 -1.06 -11.05
N PHE A 305 -3.96 -1.39 -9.83
CA PHE A 305 -3.10 -1.39 -8.65
C PHE A 305 -2.01 -2.46 -8.74
N ILE A 306 -2.38 -3.71 -9.06
CA ILE A 306 -1.42 -4.82 -9.19
C ILE A 306 -0.55 -4.70 -10.43
N LYS A 307 -1.06 -4.10 -11.51
CA LYS A 307 -0.25 -3.79 -12.69
C LYS A 307 0.93 -2.88 -12.35
N LYS A 308 0.76 -1.91 -11.44
CA LYS A 308 1.88 -1.07 -10.98
C LYS A 308 2.91 -1.90 -10.20
N ASP A 309 2.48 -2.81 -9.33
CA ASP A 309 3.38 -3.70 -8.60
C ASP A 309 4.15 -4.63 -9.54
N ILE A 310 3.48 -5.21 -10.55
CA ILE A 310 4.11 -6.01 -11.60
C ILE A 310 5.18 -5.18 -12.33
N HIS A 311 4.85 -3.95 -12.74
CA HIS A 311 5.80 -3.06 -13.39
C HIS A 311 7.04 -2.79 -12.51
N HIS A 312 6.84 -2.48 -11.23
CA HIS A 312 7.95 -2.18 -10.32
C HIS A 312 8.78 -3.44 -10.03
N LEU A 313 8.18 -4.61 -9.99
CA LEU A 313 8.89 -5.87 -9.83
C LEU A 313 9.76 -6.18 -11.06
N ILE A 314 9.27 -5.90 -12.27
CA ILE A 314 10.07 -6.01 -13.49
C ILE A 314 11.28 -5.06 -13.42
N LEU A 315 11.08 -3.78 -13.06
CA LEU A 315 12.19 -2.84 -12.90
C LEU A 315 13.19 -3.30 -11.84
N LEU A 316 12.71 -3.85 -10.72
CA LEU A 316 13.57 -4.46 -9.70
C LEU A 316 14.40 -5.59 -10.28
N MET A 317 13.82 -6.48 -11.09
CA MET A 317 14.53 -7.57 -11.74
C MET A 317 15.56 -7.05 -12.75
N GLN A 318 15.19 -6.08 -13.58
CA GLN A 318 16.09 -5.52 -14.59
C GLN A 318 17.31 -4.84 -13.96
N TYR A 319 17.10 -3.99 -12.96
CA TYR A 319 18.20 -3.26 -12.32
C TYR A 319 18.93 -4.05 -11.23
N GLY A 320 18.24 -4.98 -10.58
CA GLY A 320 18.78 -5.78 -9.47
C GLY A 320 19.59 -6.98 -9.95
N PHE A 321 19.10 -7.67 -10.98
CA PHE A 321 19.70 -8.90 -11.51
C PHE A 321 20.30 -8.73 -12.90
N ASP A 322 20.28 -7.52 -13.47
CA ASP A 322 20.82 -7.24 -14.80
C ASP A 322 20.13 -8.06 -15.91
N LEU A 323 18.81 -8.28 -15.76
CA LEU A 323 17.99 -9.03 -16.72
C LEU A 323 17.31 -8.09 -17.73
N GLU A 324 17.15 -8.54 -18.97
CA GLU A 324 16.39 -7.82 -19.99
C GLU A 324 14.89 -8.12 -19.90
N PHE A 325 14.05 -7.18 -20.37
CA PHE A 325 12.58 -7.36 -20.35
C PHE A 325 12.15 -8.60 -21.13
N ASP A 326 12.69 -8.79 -22.34
CA ASP A 326 12.36 -9.91 -23.21
C ASP A 326 12.75 -11.24 -22.59
N TYR A 327 13.89 -11.29 -21.88
CA TYR A 327 14.29 -12.46 -21.12
C TYR A 327 13.29 -12.76 -19.99
N ILE A 328 12.89 -11.75 -19.21
CA ILE A 328 11.90 -11.91 -18.13
C ILE A 328 10.57 -12.41 -18.69
N ASN A 329 10.08 -11.81 -19.78
CA ASN A 329 8.80 -12.14 -20.42
C ASN A 329 8.82 -13.56 -20.99
N LYS A 330 9.91 -13.94 -21.69
CA LYS A 330 10.10 -15.30 -22.23
C LYS A 330 10.12 -16.36 -21.13
N GLN A 331 10.80 -16.10 -20.02
CA GLN A 331 10.83 -17.00 -18.86
C GLN A 331 9.45 -17.10 -18.18
N LEU A 332 8.68 -16.01 -18.16
CA LEU A 332 7.35 -15.99 -17.57
C LEU A 332 6.36 -16.82 -18.39
N GLY A 333 6.47 -16.72 -19.72
CA GLY A 333 5.60 -17.41 -20.66
C GLY A 333 4.14 -16.98 -20.54
N ARG A 334 3.24 -17.93 -20.79
CA ARG A 334 1.79 -17.71 -20.73
C ARG A 334 1.22 -18.11 -19.37
N VAL A 335 0.71 -17.11 -18.65
CA VAL A 335 0.16 -17.23 -17.30
C VAL A 335 -1.26 -16.66 -17.21
N VAL A 336 -1.57 -15.68 -18.06
CA VAL A 336 -2.91 -15.08 -18.23
C VAL A 336 -3.73 -15.86 -19.26
N SER A 337 -5.06 -15.72 -19.23
CA SER A 337 -5.97 -16.46 -20.12
C SER A 337 -5.80 -16.09 -21.60
N ASP A 338 -5.34 -14.87 -21.89
CA ASP A 338 -5.16 -14.35 -23.24
C ASP A 338 -4.08 -15.09 -24.05
N TYR A 339 -4.14 -15.02 -25.38
CA TYR A 339 -3.32 -15.82 -26.30
C TYR A 339 -1.86 -15.35 -26.47
N GLY A 340 -1.45 -14.24 -25.84
CA GLY A 340 -0.09 -13.70 -25.92
C GLY A 340 0.80 -14.05 -24.72
N ASN A 341 2.10 -13.70 -24.80
CA ASN A 341 2.96 -13.73 -23.62
C ASN A 341 2.41 -12.78 -22.56
N THR A 342 2.57 -13.16 -21.30
CA THR A 342 1.87 -12.50 -20.19
C THR A 342 2.18 -11.02 -20.08
N LEU A 343 3.45 -10.61 -20.19
CA LEU A 343 3.80 -9.20 -20.03
C LEU A 343 3.40 -8.37 -21.23
N ASP A 344 3.33 -8.95 -22.43
CA ASP A 344 2.85 -8.25 -23.64
C ASP A 344 1.34 -7.99 -23.57
N VAL A 345 0.59 -8.86 -22.87
CA VAL A 345 -0.83 -8.65 -22.61
C VAL A 345 -1.05 -7.55 -21.56
N ILE A 346 -0.27 -7.58 -20.46
CA ILE A 346 -0.41 -6.62 -19.36
C ILE A 346 0.12 -5.24 -19.77
N PHE A 347 1.24 -5.21 -20.49
CA PHE A 347 1.93 -4.03 -21.01
C PHE A 347 2.06 -4.16 -22.53
N PRO A 348 0.97 -3.95 -23.27
CA PRO A 348 1.05 -3.96 -24.73
C PRO A 348 2.10 -2.93 -25.16
N PRO A 349 2.99 -3.26 -26.10
CA PRO A 349 3.99 -2.33 -26.60
C PRO A 349 3.29 -1.03 -27.02
N MET A 350 3.87 0.13 -26.71
CA MET A 350 3.26 1.45 -27.01
C MET A 350 2.74 1.51 -28.46
N PHE A 351 3.49 0.91 -29.38
CA PHE A 351 3.15 0.82 -30.79
C PHE A 351 1.87 0.04 -31.12
N ALA A 352 1.38 -0.89 -30.29
CA ALA A 352 0.12 -1.58 -30.56
C ALA A 352 -1.09 -0.65 -30.36
N LYS A 353 -1.09 0.13 -29.27
CA LYS A 353 -2.14 1.12 -28.98
C LYS A 353 -2.06 2.34 -29.89
N GLU A 354 -0.85 2.81 -30.20
CA GLU A 354 -0.66 3.90 -31.16
C GLU A 354 -1.00 3.44 -32.57
N ARG A 355 -0.66 2.21 -32.98
CA ARG A 355 -1.05 1.66 -34.29
C ARG A 355 -2.56 1.46 -34.40
N GLU A 356 -3.24 0.96 -33.39
CA GLU A 356 -4.71 0.87 -33.41
C GLU A 356 -5.37 2.25 -33.45
N ASN A 357 -4.88 3.23 -32.68
CA ASN A 357 -5.37 4.61 -32.77
C ASN A 357 -5.05 5.25 -34.13
N ILE A 358 -3.86 5.02 -34.69
CA ILE A 358 -3.48 5.51 -36.02
C ILE A 358 -4.32 4.82 -37.09
N LEU A 359 -4.54 3.50 -37.01
CA LEU A 359 -5.39 2.75 -37.95
C LEU A 359 -6.87 3.13 -37.82
N TYR A 360 -7.35 3.43 -36.62
CA TYR A 360 -8.71 3.93 -36.38
C TYR A 360 -8.88 5.36 -36.90
N THR A 361 -7.90 6.23 -36.66
CA THR A 361 -7.90 7.62 -37.16
C THR A 361 -7.75 7.67 -38.68
N LEU A 362 -6.87 6.84 -39.25
CA LEU A 362 -6.74 6.65 -40.69
C LEU A 362 -7.99 6.00 -41.28
N GLY A 363 -8.60 5.03 -40.60
CA GLY A 363 -9.86 4.41 -40.99
C GLY A 363 -11.01 5.41 -41.07
N LEU A 364 -11.16 6.27 -40.05
CA LEU A 364 -12.14 7.38 -40.03
C LEU A 364 -11.86 8.44 -41.11
N PHE A 365 -10.59 8.74 -41.36
CA PHE A 365 -10.18 9.71 -42.38
C PHE A 365 -10.39 9.16 -43.81
N LEU A 366 -10.13 7.87 -44.02
CA LEU A 366 -10.35 7.20 -45.30
C LEU A 366 -11.84 6.95 -45.54
N SER A 367 -12.63 6.59 -44.52
CA SER A 367 -14.09 6.44 -44.65
C SER A 367 -14.79 7.77 -44.93
N SER A 368 -14.32 8.87 -44.32
CA SER A 368 -14.89 10.21 -44.57
C SER A 368 -14.53 10.76 -45.96
N LYS A 369 -13.35 10.41 -46.50
CA LYS A 369 -12.99 10.71 -47.90
C LYS A 369 -13.73 9.82 -48.90
N LEU A 370 -13.92 8.54 -48.59
CA LEU A 370 -14.70 7.62 -49.45
C LEU A 370 -16.19 7.97 -49.49
N SER A 371 -16.76 8.56 -48.42
CA SER A 371 -18.13 9.09 -48.45
C SER A 371 -18.28 10.36 -49.30
N CYS A 372 -17.18 11.07 -49.59
CA CYS A 372 -17.19 12.25 -50.48
C CYS A 372 -16.93 11.89 -51.95
N CYS A 373 -16.40 10.70 -52.24
CA CYS A 373 -16.27 10.19 -53.59
C CYS A 373 -17.57 9.47 -54.00
N ARG A 374 -18.58 10.25 -54.41
CA ARG A 374 -19.61 9.71 -55.31
C ARG A 374 -18.88 9.16 -56.53
N TYR A 375 -18.91 7.85 -56.73
CA TYR A 375 -18.62 7.25 -58.01
C TYR A 375 -19.58 7.89 -59.03
N VAL A 376 -19.04 8.81 -59.83
CA VAL A 376 -19.67 9.19 -61.09
C VAL A 376 -19.36 8.04 -62.03
N ASN A 377 -20.37 7.24 -62.36
CA ASN A 377 -20.27 6.29 -63.46
C ASN A 377 -19.92 7.07 -64.72
N VAL A 378 -18.72 6.81 -65.26
CA VAL A 378 -18.35 7.09 -66.65
C VAL A 378 -17.92 5.78 -67.27
#